data_AF-Q6IIX0-F1
#
_entry.id   AF-Q6IIX0-F1
#
_cell.length_a   1.000
_cell.length_b   1.000
_cell.length_c   1.000
_cell.angle_alpha   90.00
_cell.angle_beta   90.00
_cell.angle_gamma   90.00
#
_symmetry.space_group_name_H-M   'P 1'
#
loop_
_entity.id
_entity.type
_entity.pdbx_description
1 polymer ?
#
loop_
_entity_poly.entity_id
_entity_poly.type
_entity_poly.pdbx_seq_one_letter_code
_entity_poly.pdbx_strand_id
1 'polypeptide(L)'
;MSRGKHATFLNNSPIKIKPFIILVLNLNIWCQYISATSYLSLNDLTNLERPFFDDISPRNVSAVVDEIAILRCRVKNKGNRTVSWMPDNDFQDLKTKKRFYDTKSARAKILGSTEIHVKRDSTIALACSVNIHAPSVIWYHGSSVVDFDSLRGGISLETEKTDVGTTSRLMLTRASLRDSGNYTCVPNGAIPASVRVHVSSLQQCKQVLPFGLGLSLQ
;
A
#
# COMPACT_ATOMS: atom_id res chain seq x y z
N MET A 1 -61.24 -59.59 -34.51
CA MET A 1 -60.50 -58.38 -34.91
C MET A 1 -61.48 -57.22 -34.91
N SER A 2 -61.70 -56.60 -33.76
CA SER A 2 -62.79 -55.63 -33.54
C SER A 2 -62.35 -54.54 -32.56
N ARG A 3 -62.65 -53.31 -32.97
CA ARG A 3 -62.37 -52.00 -32.38
C ARG A 3 -62.55 -51.91 -30.86
N GLY A 4 -61.61 -51.20 -30.21
CA GLY A 4 -61.69 -50.79 -28.80
C GLY A 4 -60.92 -49.48 -28.51
N LYS A 5 -61.57 -48.35 -28.85
CA LYS A 5 -61.57 -47.02 -28.20
C LYS A 5 -60.26 -46.43 -27.64
N HIS A 6 -59.70 -45.47 -28.39
CA HIS A 6 -58.87 -44.39 -27.85
C HIS A 6 -59.76 -43.38 -27.09
N ALA A 7 -59.42 -43.10 -25.83
CA ALA A 7 -60.02 -42.02 -25.06
C ALA A 7 -59.27 -40.70 -25.32
N THR A 8 -60.07 -39.64 -25.45
CA THR A 8 -59.79 -38.25 -25.77
C THR A 8 -58.80 -37.56 -24.81
N PHE A 9 -57.82 -36.85 -25.38
CA PHE A 9 -57.03 -35.82 -24.72
C PHE A 9 -57.92 -34.61 -24.42
N LEU A 10 -58.00 -34.20 -23.14
CA LEU A 10 -58.58 -32.91 -22.75
C LEU A 10 -57.52 -31.82 -22.88
N ASN A 11 -57.88 -30.78 -23.63
CA ASN A 11 -57.11 -29.57 -23.88
C ASN A 11 -56.82 -28.81 -22.57
N ASN A 12 -55.55 -28.58 -22.24
CA ASN A 12 -55.15 -27.57 -21.27
C ASN A 12 -54.58 -26.35 -22.00
N SER A 13 -55.33 -25.27 -21.97
CA SER A 13 -54.97 -23.95 -22.47
C SER A 13 -53.77 -23.38 -21.69
N PRO A 14 -52.78 -22.73 -22.35
CA PRO A 14 -51.69 -22.07 -21.65
C PRO A 14 -52.19 -20.79 -20.94
N ILE A 15 -51.90 -20.73 -19.65
CA ILE A 15 -52.19 -19.60 -18.75
C ILE A 15 -51.41 -18.37 -19.24
N LYS A 16 -52.12 -17.35 -19.76
CA LYS A 16 -51.52 -16.05 -20.13
C LYS A 16 -51.21 -15.24 -18.86
N ILE A 17 -49.95 -15.25 -18.44
CA ILE A 17 -49.43 -14.41 -17.35
C ILE A 17 -49.51 -12.94 -17.79
N LYS A 18 -50.23 -12.11 -17.03
CA LYS A 18 -50.43 -10.68 -17.34
C LYS A 18 -49.11 -9.89 -17.17
N PRO A 19 -48.81 -8.90 -18.03
CA PRO A 19 -47.55 -8.14 -18.04
C PRO A 19 -47.29 -7.30 -16.77
N PHE A 20 -48.30 -7.15 -15.90
CA PHE A 20 -48.18 -6.45 -14.63
C PHE A 20 -47.27 -7.19 -13.63
N ILE A 21 -47.24 -8.53 -13.64
CA ILE A 21 -46.47 -9.32 -12.66
C ILE A 21 -44.95 -9.21 -12.93
N ILE A 22 -44.54 -9.15 -14.19
CA ILE A 22 -43.12 -8.96 -14.57
C ILE A 22 -42.63 -7.55 -14.20
N LEU A 23 -43.50 -6.55 -14.26
CA LEU A 23 -43.18 -5.17 -13.87
C LEU A 23 -42.96 -5.05 -12.34
N VAL A 24 -43.76 -5.76 -11.54
CA VAL A 24 -43.61 -5.78 -10.07
C VAL A 24 -42.33 -6.49 -9.63
N LEU A 25 -41.90 -7.54 -10.35
CA LEU A 25 -40.63 -8.23 -10.06
C LEU A 25 -39.41 -7.33 -10.36
N ASN A 26 -39.45 -6.52 -11.42
CA ASN A 26 -38.36 -5.60 -11.75
C ASN A 26 -38.29 -4.36 -10.84
N LEU A 27 -39.44 -3.87 -10.34
CA LEU A 27 -39.47 -2.77 -9.35
C LEU A 27 -38.87 -3.17 -8.00
N ASN A 28 -39.07 -4.42 -7.57
CA ASN A 28 -38.48 -4.93 -6.33
C ASN A 28 -36.97 -5.19 -6.44
N ILE A 29 -36.47 -5.58 -7.62
CA ILE A 29 -35.03 -5.78 -7.86
C ILE A 29 -34.28 -4.44 -7.83
N TRP A 30 -34.89 -3.35 -8.34
CA TRP A 30 -34.24 -2.03 -8.31
C TRP A 30 -34.24 -1.39 -6.90
N CYS A 31 -35.29 -1.63 -6.09
CA CYS A 31 -35.32 -1.18 -4.69
C CYS A 31 -34.24 -1.85 -3.82
N GLN A 32 -33.90 -3.12 -4.06
CA GLN A 32 -32.81 -3.79 -3.34
C GLN A 32 -31.42 -3.32 -3.80
N TYR A 33 -31.27 -2.81 -5.02
CA TYR A 33 -30.00 -2.27 -5.51
C TYR A 33 -29.77 -0.81 -5.09
N ILE A 34 -30.84 0.00 -4.97
CA ILE A 34 -30.74 1.41 -4.53
C ILE A 34 -30.58 1.52 -3.00
N SER A 35 -31.06 0.55 -2.22
CA SER A 35 -30.85 0.52 -0.76
C SER A 35 -29.46 0.03 -0.33
N ALA A 36 -28.62 -0.43 -1.27
CA ALA A 36 -27.26 -0.90 -1.00
C ALA A 36 -26.19 0.20 -1.04
N THR A 37 -26.53 1.45 -1.35
CA THR A 37 -25.62 2.60 -1.23
C THR A 37 -26.19 3.66 -0.30
N SER A 38 -25.41 3.98 0.73
CA SER A 38 -25.56 5.04 1.74
C SER A 38 -26.45 4.77 2.95
N TYR A 39 -26.15 3.71 3.70
CA TYR A 39 -26.10 3.86 5.16
C TYR A 39 -24.69 4.27 5.55
N LEU A 40 -24.32 5.54 5.31
CA LEU A 40 -23.36 6.16 6.20
C LEU A 40 -24.08 6.20 7.56
N SER A 41 -23.63 5.36 8.48
CA SER A 41 -24.12 5.36 9.84
C SER A 41 -24.05 6.78 10.38
N LEU A 42 -25.21 7.34 10.77
CA LEU A 42 -25.32 8.65 11.44
C LEU A 42 -24.50 8.70 12.75
N ASN A 43 -23.93 7.58 13.19
CA ASN A 43 -22.99 7.48 14.31
C ASN A 43 -21.53 7.84 13.95
N ASP A 44 -21.21 8.10 12.67
CA ASP A 44 -19.86 8.52 12.24
C ASP A 44 -19.70 10.05 12.17
N LEU A 45 -20.81 10.80 12.16
CA LEU A 45 -20.81 12.26 12.27
C LEU A 45 -20.69 12.74 13.73
N THR A 46 -20.88 11.85 14.71
CA THR A 46 -20.76 12.16 16.15
C THR A 46 -19.36 11.90 16.72
N ASN A 47 -18.39 11.47 15.89
CA ASN A 47 -16.99 11.24 16.28
C ASN A 47 -15.98 12.22 15.64
N LEU A 48 -16.41 13.43 15.28
CA LEU A 48 -15.48 14.49 14.88
C LEU A 48 -14.97 15.31 16.08
N GLU A 49 -14.91 14.73 17.27
CA GLU A 49 -14.35 15.43 18.42
C GLU A 49 -12.85 15.16 18.47
N ARG A 50 -12.06 16.13 17.98
CA ARG A 50 -10.60 16.07 17.97
C ARG A 50 -10.11 15.79 19.41
N PRO A 51 -9.14 14.88 19.62
CA PRO A 51 -8.57 14.67 20.93
C PRO A 51 -7.97 15.98 21.45
N PHE A 52 -8.31 16.33 22.68
CA PHE A 52 -7.83 17.55 23.33
C PHE A 52 -7.28 17.23 24.71
N PHE A 53 -6.30 18.02 25.13
CA PHE A 53 -5.76 17.98 26.48
C PHE A 53 -6.68 18.77 27.39
N ASP A 54 -6.99 18.22 28.57
CA ASP A 54 -7.74 18.99 29.55
C ASP A 54 -6.85 20.05 30.23
N ASP A 55 -7.45 21.18 30.61
CA ASP A 55 -6.75 22.26 31.33
C ASP A 55 -6.64 21.99 32.84
N ILE A 56 -7.05 20.80 33.29
CA ILE A 56 -7.04 20.40 34.71
C ILE A 56 -5.62 20.10 35.19
N SER A 57 -4.72 19.72 34.28
CA SER A 57 -3.33 19.39 34.60
C SER A 57 -2.48 20.67 34.73
N PRO A 58 -1.69 20.85 35.80
CA PRO A 58 -0.88 22.05 35.99
C PRO A 58 0.21 22.18 34.92
N ARG A 59 0.34 23.39 34.34
CA ARG A 59 1.32 23.69 33.27
C ARG A 59 2.74 23.89 33.79
N ASN A 60 2.87 24.30 35.05
CA ASN A 60 4.14 24.53 35.72
C ASN A 60 4.25 23.56 36.90
N VAL A 61 5.20 22.63 36.82
CA VAL A 61 5.50 21.66 37.88
C VAL A 61 6.91 21.94 38.36
N SER A 62 7.05 22.32 39.63
CA SER A 62 8.34 22.42 40.30
C SER A 62 8.60 21.16 41.11
N ALA A 63 9.84 20.70 41.09
CA ALA A 63 10.33 19.62 41.94
C ALA A 63 11.65 20.05 42.57
N VAL A 64 12.01 19.43 43.68
CA VAL A 64 13.31 19.62 44.32
C VAL A 64 14.37 18.91 43.46
N VAL A 65 15.62 19.40 43.49
CA VAL A 65 16.74 18.75 42.80
C VAL A 65 16.89 17.32 43.33
N ASP A 66 17.07 16.36 42.42
CA ASP A 66 17.15 14.92 42.68
C ASP A 66 15.87 14.24 43.18
N GLU A 67 14.74 14.95 43.15
CA GLU A 67 13.41 14.38 43.34
C GLU A 67 12.69 14.13 42.01
N ILE A 68 11.80 13.14 42.00
CA ILE A 68 11.06 12.76 40.79
C ILE A 68 9.89 13.74 40.57
N ALA A 69 9.95 14.53 39.49
CA ALA A 69 8.81 15.33 39.04
C ALA A 69 7.80 14.45 38.28
N ILE A 70 6.55 14.40 38.75
CA ILE A 70 5.48 13.63 38.09
C ILE A 70 4.62 14.56 37.22
N LEU A 71 4.74 14.43 35.90
CA LEU A 71 3.88 15.12 34.94
C LEU A 71 2.63 14.27 34.64
N ARG A 72 1.45 14.82 34.90
CA ARG A 72 0.17 14.17 34.56
C ARG A 72 -0.38 14.76 33.27
N CYS A 73 -0.83 13.91 32.37
CA CYS A 73 -1.50 14.31 31.13
C CYS A 73 -2.83 13.56 31.04
N ARG A 74 -3.91 14.30 30.79
CA ARG A 74 -5.21 13.70 30.50
C ARG A 74 -5.69 14.19 29.14
N VAL A 75 -6.04 13.21 28.30
CA VAL A 75 -6.52 13.43 26.92
C VAL A 75 -7.96 12.96 26.85
N LYS A 76 -8.85 13.85 26.39
CA LYS A 76 -10.24 13.52 26.07
C LYS A 76 -10.36 13.17 24.58
N ASN A 77 -11.36 12.37 24.22
CA ASN A 77 -11.67 11.98 22.85
C ASN A 77 -10.49 11.35 22.08
N LYS A 78 -9.67 10.56 22.80
CA LYS A 78 -8.47 9.88 22.28
C LYS A 78 -8.78 8.91 21.13
N GLY A 79 -9.97 8.32 21.10
CA GLY A 79 -10.32 7.26 20.14
C GLY A 79 -9.28 6.14 20.14
N ASN A 80 -8.93 5.63 18.96
CA ASN A 80 -7.89 4.59 18.78
C ASN A 80 -6.46 5.17 18.62
N ARG A 81 -6.18 6.37 19.11
CA ARG A 81 -4.85 7.02 18.99
C ARG A 81 -3.99 6.77 20.23
N THR A 82 -2.68 6.78 20.09
CA THR A 82 -1.74 6.61 21.23
C THR A 82 -1.30 7.98 21.77
N VAL A 83 -1.05 8.06 23.08
CA VAL A 83 -0.53 9.27 23.75
C VAL A 83 0.88 8.96 24.22
N SER A 84 1.83 9.85 23.91
CA SER A 84 3.24 9.74 24.27
C SER A 84 3.77 11.07 24.76
N TRP A 85 4.67 11.03 25.74
CA TRP A 85 5.39 12.21 26.22
C TRP A 85 6.58 12.51 25.30
N MET A 86 6.83 13.80 25.07
CA MET A 86 7.94 14.25 24.24
C MET A 86 8.62 15.45 24.90
N PRO A 87 9.96 15.40 25.07
CA PRO A 87 10.74 16.56 25.47
C PRO A 87 10.58 17.72 24.48
N ASP A 88 10.64 18.96 24.95
CA ASP A 88 10.44 20.14 24.09
C ASP A 88 11.52 20.27 22.99
N ASN A 89 12.76 19.87 23.29
CA ASN A 89 13.85 19.83 22.31
C ASN A 89 13.55 18.88 21.14
N ASP A 90 12.93 17.73 21.42
CA ASP A 90 12.53 16.76 20.41
C ASP A 90 11.35 17.28 19.58
N PHE A 91 10.48 18.10 20.19
CA PHE A 91 9.37 18.74 19.48
C PHE A 91 9.86 19.72 18.40
N GLN A 92 10.95 20.43 18.65
CA GLN A 92 11.55 21.34 17.67
C GLN A 92 12.23 20.58 16.51
N ASP A 93 12.92 19.47 16.80
CA ASP A 93 13.45 18.55 15.77
C ASP A 93 12.31 17.98 14.92
N LEU A 94 11.24 17.50 15.56
CA LEU A 94 10.05 17.00 14.87
C LEU A 94 9.34 18.07 14.06
N LYS A 95 9.27 19.33 14.49
CA LYS A 95 8.69 20.42 13.68
C LYS A 95 9.50 20.64 12.41
N THR A 96 10.82 20.66 12.54
CA THR A 96 11.76 20.81 11.42
C THR A 96 11.64 19.63 10.45
N LYS A 97 11.57 18.42 11.02
CA LYS A 97 11.34 17.17 10.30
C LYS A 97 9.96 17.12 9.64
N LYS A 98 8.89 17.57 10.31
CA LYS A 98 7.51 17.57 9.80
C LYS A 98 7.31 18.61 8.70
N ARG A 99 8.04 19.73 8.72
CA ARG A 99 8.13 20.66 7.57
C ARG A 99 8.78 19.99 6.35
N PHE A 100 9.65 19.00 6.56
CA PHE A 100 10.32 18.25 5.51
C PHE A 100 9.51 17.02 5.03
N TYR A 101 8.78 16.34 5.91
CA TYR A 101 7.87 15.23 5.57
C TYR A 101 6.45 15.70 5.29
N ASP A 102 6.28 16.71 4.43
CA ASP A 102 4.95 16.96 3.89
C ASP A 102 4.56 15.73 3.04
N THR A 103 3.39 15.17 3.33
CA THR A 103 2.80 14.02 2.63
C THR A 103 2.51 14.27 1.14
N LYS A 104 2.85 15.47 0.64
CA LYS A 104 2.75 15.92 -0.75
C LYS A 104 4.10 16.27 -1.41
N SER A 105 5.25 15.99 -0.76
CA SER A 105 6.56 16.24 -1.37
C SER A 105 6.79 15.35 -2.59
N ALA A 106 7.29 15.94 -3.68
CA ALA A 106 7.66 15.21 -4.88
C ALA A 106 8.80 14.20 -4.56
N ARG A 107 8.55 12.90 -4.73
CA ARG A 107 9.47 11.82 -4.40
C ARG A 107 9.31 10.60 -5.30
N ALA A 108 10.41 9.92 -5.53
CA ALA A 108 10.46 8.60 -6.14
C ALA A 108 10.17 7.49 -5.11
N LYS A 109 9.70 6.36 -5.62
CA LYS A 109 9.57 5.10 -4.89
C LYS A 109 9.90 3.95 -5.83
N ILE A 110 10.90 3.15 -5.46
CA ILE A 110 11.16 1.88 -6.14
C ILE A 110 10.12 0.87 -5.68
N LEU A 111 9.44 0.25 -6.63
CA LEU A 111 8.42 -0.75 -6.39
C LEU A 111 9.07 -2.07 -5.96
N GLY A 112 8.43 -2.78 -5.02
CA GLY A 112 8.94 -4.03 -4.46
C GLY A 112 9.48 -3.87 -3.04
N SER A 113 10.38 -4.78 -2.66
CA SER A 113 11.05 -4.78 -1.34
C SER A 113 12.25 -3.84 -1.33
N THR A 114 12.68 -3.40 -0.14
CA THR A 114 13.89 -2.58 0.06
C THR A 114 15.19 -3.33 -0.26
N GLU A 115 15.12 -4.65 -0.32
CA GLU A 115 16.21 -5.55 -0.65
C GLU A 115 15.71 -6.65 -1.58
N ILE A 116 16.32 -6.77 -2.76
CA ILE A 116 15.89 -7.66 -3.83
C ILE A 116 16.97 -8.71 -4.07
N HIS A 117 16.57 -9.98 -4.08
CA HIS A 117 17.48 -11.10 -4.34
C HIS A 117 17.18 -11.66 -5.74
N VAL A 118 18.21 -11.75 -6.58
CA VAL A 118 18.12 -12.16 -7.98
C VAL A 118 19.08 -13.31 -8.22
N LYS A 119 18.68 -14.31 -9.00
CA LYS A 119 19.55 -15.43 -9.34
C LYS A 119 20.54 -15.00 -10.44
N ARG A 120 21.76 -15.55 -10.42
CA ARG A 120 22.70 -15.41 -11.54
C ARG A 120 22.05 -15.85 -12.85
N ASP A 121 22.38 -15.15 -13.93
CA ASP A 121 21.88 -15.35 -15.30
C ASP A 121 20.39 -15.09 -15.51
N SER A 122 19.68 -14.63 -14.48
CA SER A 122 18.30 -14.13 -14.59
C SER A 122 18.29 -12.63 -14.92
N THR A 123 17.11 -12.01 -14.90
CA THR A 123 16.95 -10.58 -15.23
C THR A 123 16.67 -9.78 -13.96
N ILE A 124 17.44 -8.73 -13.71
CA ILE A 124 17.10 -7.73 -12.69
C ILE A 124 16.07 -6.79 -13.33
N ALA A 125 14.91 -6.63 -12.71
CA ALA A 125 13.83 -5.75 -13.16
C ALA A 125 13.43 -4.80 -12.03
N LEU A 126 13.74 -3.52 -12.20
CA LEU A 126 13.43 -2.46 -11.25
C LEU A 126 12.44 -1.49 -11.86
N ALA A 127 11.42 -1.12 -11.08
CA ALA A 127 10.45 -0.11 -11.47
C ALA A 127 10.46 1.02 -10.43
N CYS A 128 10.59 2.25 -10.89
CA CYS A 128 10.58 3.45 -10.07
C CYS A 128 9.36 4.29 -10.44
N SER A 129 8.50 4.57 -9.46
CA SER A 129 7.33 5.44 -9.59
C SER A 129 7.62 6.78 -8.93
N VAL A 130 7.37 7.87 -9.65
CA VAL A 130 7.52 9.25 -9.19
C VAL A 130 6.13 9.86 -9.10
N ASN A 131 5.79 10.48 -7.97
CA ASN A 131 4.48 11.09 -7.74
C ASN A 131 4.26 12.44 -8.44
N ILE A 132 5.14 12.80 -9.38
CA ILE A 132 5.04 13.96 -10.27
C ILE A 132 5.45 13.57 -11.69
N HIS A 133 5.06 14.36 -12.68
CA HIS A 133 5.53 14.21 -14.06
C HIS A 133 6.95 14.76 -14.23
N ALA A 134 7.94 14.02 -13.72
CA ALA A 134 9.35 14.35 -13.94
C ALA A 134 9.71 14.24 -15.44
N PRO A 135 10.45 15.21 -16.00
CA PRO A 135 10.84 15.22 -17.41
C PRO A 135 11.89 14.15 -17.76
N SER A 136 12.70 13.73 -16.78
CA SER A 136 13.70 12.67 -16.93
C SER A 136 13.92 11.93 -15.62
N VAL A 137 14.36 10.68 -15.72
CA VAL A 137 14.77 9.83 -14.59
C VAL A 137 16.10 9.17 -14.94
N ILE A 138 17.11 9.35 -14.08
CA ILE A 138 18.44 8.77 -14.25
C ILE A 138 18.61 7.62 -13.26
N TRP A 139 19.16 6.50 -13.71
CA TRP A 139 19.51 5.38 -12.84
C TRP A 139 20.99 5.35 -12.52
N TYR A 140 21.31 5.03 -11.27
CA TYR A 140 22.67 4.84 -10.78
C TYR A 140 22.84 3.44 -10.20
N HIS A 141 24.00 2.85 -10.44
CA HIS A 141 24.50 1.66 -9.76
C HIS A 141 25.74 2.05 -8.96
N GLY A 142 25.61 2.09 -7.63
CA GLY A 142 26.60 2.72 -6.76
C GLY A 142 26.74 4.21 -7.10
N SER A 143 27.90 4.59 -7.62
CA SER A 143 28.21 5.96 -8.06
C SER A 143 28.17 6.16 -9.59
N SER A 144 27.93 5.09 -10.36
CA SER A 144 28.01 5.13 -11.82
C SER A 144 26.62 5.23 -12.45
N VAL A 145 26.48 6.04 -13.48
CA VAL A 145 25.24 6.13 -14.27
C VAL A 145 25.04 4.82 -15.03
N VAL A 146 23.82 4.29 -14.99
CA VAL A 146 23.41 3.13 -15.78
C VAL A 146 22.86 3.62 -17.11
N ASP A 147 23.51 3.24 -18.19
CA ASP A 147 23.18 3.69 -19.54
C ASP A 147 23.06 2.51 -20.52
N PHE A 148 22.26 2.68 -21.57
CA PHE A 148 22.05 1.66 -22.61
C PHE A 148 23.34 1.36 -23.38
N ASP A 149 24.22 2.36 -23.54
CA ASP A 149 25.51 2.25 -24.24
C ASP A 149 26.64 1.63 -23.42
N SER A 150 26.36 1.16 -22.19
CA SER A 150 27.42 0.56 -21.37
C SER A 150 27.99 -0.72 -22.00
N LEU A 151 29.30 -0.93 -21.85
CA LEU A 151 30.02 -2.14 -22.29
C LEU A 151 29.45 -3.45 -21.73
N ARG A 152 28.65 -3.37 -20.66
CA ARG A 152 27.99 -4.52 -20.04
C ARG A 152 26.90 -5.10 -20.96
N GLY A 153 26.19 -4.26 -21.70
CA GLY A 153 25.12 -4.65 -22.63
C GLY A 153 23.90 -5.33 -21.97
N GLY A 154 22.79 -5.43 -22.71
CA GLY A 154 21.58 -6.06 -22.20
C GLY A 154 20.85 -5.24 -21.11
N ILE A 155 21.08 -3.92 -21.13
CA ILE A 155 20.32 -2.92 -20.37
C ILE A 155 19.17 -2.45 -21.26
N SER A 156 17.96 -2.41 -20.70
CA SER A 156 16.83 -1.68 -21.26
C SER A 156 16.34 -0.66 -20.24
N LEU A 157 16.16 0.58 -20.68
CA LEU A 157 15.65 1.66 -19.86
C LEU A 157 14.44 2.29 -20.55
N GLU A 158 13.30 2.21 -19.88
CA GLU A 158 12.03 2.75 -20.37
C GLU A 158 11.52 3.78 -19.38
N THR A 159 11.09 4.94 -19.86
CA THR A 159 10.45 5.96 -19.02
C THR A 159 9.13 6.35 -19.65
N GLU A 160 8.05 6.15 -18.92
CA GLU A 160 6.69 6.46 -19.32
C GLU A 160 6.10 7.57 -18.43
N LYS A 161 5.28 8.42 -19.04
CA LYS A 161 4.41 9.32 -18.29
C LYS A 161 3.05 8.64 -18.15
N THR A 162 2.61 8.46 -16.91
CA THR A 162 1.31 7.88 -16.53
C THR A 162 0.43 8.97 -15.94
N ASP A 163 -0.87 8.72 -15.79
CA ASP A 163 -1.82 9.69 -15.20
C ASP A 163 -1.49 10.09 -13.75
N VAL A 164 -0.69 9.28 -13.05
CA VAL A 164 -0.31 9.49 -11.64
C VAL A 164 1.06 10.18 -11.51
N GLY A 165 1.86 10.21 -12.58
CA GLY A 165 3.23 10.74 -12.59
C GLY A 165 4.15 10.00 -13.56
N THR A 166 5.46 10.04 -13.33
CA THR A 166 6.44 9.37 -14.20
C THR A 166 6.82 8.00 -13.64
N THR A 167 6.82 6.98 -14.49
CA THR A 167 7.31 5.63 -14.15
C THR A 167 8.52 5.31 -15.01
N SER A 168 9.61 4.86 -14.40
CA SER A 168 10.82 4.40 -15.09
C SER A 168 11.08 2.93 -14.79
N ARG A 169 11.35 2.13 -15.82
CA ARG A 169 11.65 0.70 -15.74
C ARG A 169 13.08 0.44 -16.23
N LEU A 170 13.90 -0.12 -15.36
CA LEU A 170 15.25 -0.58 -15.66
C LEU A 170 15.22 -2.11 -15.70
N MET A 171 15.59 -2.68 -16.85
CA MET A 171 15.74 -4.12 -17.03
C MET A 171 17.18 -4.45 -17.40
N LEU A 172 17.70 -5.49 -16.78
CA LEU A 172 19.09 -5.85 -16.86
C LEU A 172 19.23 -7.36 -17.02
N THR A 173 19.49 -7.79 -18.25
CA THR A 173 19.55 -9.21 -18.60
C THR A 173 20.88 -9.84 -18.17
N ARG A 174 20.87 -11.17 -17.99
CA ARG A 174 22.04 -11.99 -17.61
C ARG A 174 22.77 -11.43 -16.38
N ALA A 175 22.04 -11.39 -15.27
CA ALA A 175 22.53 -10.86 -14.00
C ALA A 175 23.80 -11.57 -13.55
N SER A 176 24.87 -10.80 -13.34
CA SER A 176 26.15 -11.28 -12.82
C SER A 176 26.28 -10.96 -11.34
N LEU A 177 27.22 -11.61 -10.63
CA LEU A 177 27.52 -11.24 -9.24
C LEU A 177 27.98 -9.77 -9.12
N ARG A 178 28.62 -9.23 -10.17
CA ARG A 178 29.00 -7.81 -10.29
C ARG A 178 27.79 -6.87 -10.40
N ASP A 179 26.64 -7.46 -10.74
CA ASP A 179 25.27 -6.96 -10.64
C ASP A 179 24.94 -6.31 -9.30
N SER A 180 25.44 -6.94 -8.25
CA SER A 180 25.04 -6.65 -6.88
C SER A 180 25.46 -5.26 -6.48
N GLY A 181 24.57 -4.53 -5.80
CA GLY A 181 24.86 -3.18 -5.37
C GLY A 181 23.63 -2.37 -5.03
N ASN A 182 23.87 -1.08 -4.82
CA ASN A 182 22.83 -0.11 -4.57
C ASN A 182 22.36 0.49 -5.90
N TYR A 183 21.10 0.33 -6.23
CA TYR A 183 20.46 0.95 -7.38
C TYR A 183 19.65 2.15 -6.92
N THR A 184 19.88 3.30 -7.53
CA THR A 184 19.19 4.55 -7.18
C THR A 184 18.50 5.14 -8.40
N CYS A 185 17.20 5.41 -8.29
CA CYS A 185 16.47 6.20 -9.29
C CYS A 185 16.41 7.67 -8.86
N VAL A 186 16.91 8.54 -9.73
CA VAL A 186 17.03 9.98 -9.49
C VAL A 186 16.16 10.72 -10.52
N PRO A 187 14.94 11.11 -10.16
CA PRO A 187 14.09 11.94 -11.00
C PRO A 187 14.53 13.42 -10.97
N ASN A 188 14.32 14.14 -12.07
CA ASN A 188 14.50 15.58 -12.09
C ASN A 188 13.36 16.26 -11.31
N GLY A 189 13.69 17.01 -10.25
CA GLY A 189 12.74 17.79 -9.46
C GLY A 189 12.00 17.01 -8.35
N ALA A 190 12.48 15.83 -7.96
CA ALA A 190 11.90 15.04 -6.88
C ALA A 190 12.98 14.31 -6.05
N ILE A 191 12.62 13.90 -4.83
CA ILE A 191 13.51 13.18 -3.91
C ILE A 191 13.82 11.77 -4.50
N PRO A 192 15.10 11.36 -4.58
CA PRO A 192 15.49 10.06 -5.14
C PRO A 192 15.12 8.88 -4.22
N ALA A 193 15.13 7.67 -4.78
CA ALA A 193 14.91 6.43 -4.04
C ALA A 193 15.96 5.38 -4.39
N SER A 194 16.34 4.56 -3.41
CA SER A 194 17.40 3.55 -3.53
C SER A 194 16.92 2.17 -3.07
N VAL A 195 17.47 1.12 -3.69
CA VAL A 195 17.21 -0.28 -3.37
C VAL A 195 18.50 -1.08 -3.43
N ARG A 196 18.67 -2.06 -2.54
CA ARG A 196 19.82 -2.96 -2.58
C ARG A 196 19.47 -4.24 -3.34
N VAL A 197 20.26 -4.58 -4.34
CA VAL A 197 20.11 -5.81 -5.13
C VAL A 197 21.27 -6.76 -4.83
N HIS A 198 20.93 -8.01 -4.55
CA HIS A 198 21.88 -9.09 -4.30
C HIS A 198 21.71 -10.16 -5.37
N VAL A 199 22.75 -10.39 -6.16
CA VAL A 199 22.79 -11.47 -7.14
C VAL A 199 23.49 -12.68 -6.52
N SER A 200 22.82 -13.84 -6.51
CA SER A 200 23.38 -15.08 -5.96
C SER A 200 23.43 -16.20 -7.01
N SER A 201 24.48 -17.03 -6.95
CA SER A 201 24.60 -18.22 -7.82
C SER A 201 23.71 -19.38 -7.37
N LEU A 202 23.40 -19.41 -6.07
CA LEU A 202 22.58 -20.41 -5.43
C LEU A 202 21.24 -19.76 -5.09
N GLN A 203 20.14 -20.42 -5.46
CA GLN A 203 18.80 -20.07 -5.01
C GLN A 203 18.78 -20.28 -3.50
N GLN A 204 18.89 -19.22 -2.71
CA GLN A 204 18.66 -19.33 -1.28
C GLN A 204 17.17 -19.63 -1.09
N CYS A 205 16.84 -20.90 -0.86
CA CYS A 205 15.58 -21.25 -0.23
C CYS A 205 15.59 -20.58 1.14
N LYS A 206 14.79 -19.52 1.31
CA LYS A 206 14.50 -18.99 2.65
C LYS A 206 13.87 -20.12 3.46
N GLN A 207 14.65 -20.75 4.34
CA GLN A 207 14.10 -21.60 5.38
C GLN A 207 13.35 -20.69 6.34
N VAL A 208 12.03 -20.63 6.21
CA VAL A 208 11.17 -20.22 7.32
C VAL A 208 11.24 -21.37 8.30
N LEU A 209 12.14 -21.28 9.29
CA LEU A 209 12.12 -22.20 10.42
C LEU A 209 10.81 -21.97 11.17
N PRO A 210 9.93 -22.98 11.32
CA PRO A 210 8.80 -22.85 12.23
C PRO A 210 9.35 -22.65 13.64
N PHE A 211 9.02 -21.53 14.25
CA PHE A 211 9.19 -21.34 15.69
C PHE A 211 8.35 -22.40 16.40
N GLY A 212 9.01 -23.33 17.09
CA GLY A 212 8.34 -24.27 17.98
C GLY A 212 8.71 -25.74 17.79
N LEU A 213 9.98 -26.09 18.04
CA LEU A 213 10.28 -27.38 18.65
C LEU A 213 11.04 -27.10 19.94
N GLY A 214 10.28 -26.94 21.02
CA GLY A 214 10.81 -27.04 22.37
C GLY A 214 11.30 -28.47 22.57
N LEU A 215 12.61 -28.65 22.52
CA LEU A 215 13.25 -29.84 23.06
C LEU A 215 13.04 -29.82 24.57
N SER A 216 12.09 -30.63 25.05
CA SER A 216 12.10 -31.12 26.42
C SER A 216 13.27 -32.10 26.52
N LEU A 217 14.38 -31.65 27.08
CA LEU A 217 15.40 -32.58 27.60
C LEU A 217 14.93 -33.06 28.98
N GLN A 218 15.02 -34.37 29.14
CA GLN A 218 14.70 -35.14 30.34
C GLN A 218 15.70 -34.89 31.47
#